data_AF-A0A9D4G8A4-F1
#
_entry.id   AF-A0A9D4G8A4-F1
#
_cell.length_a   1.000
_cell.length_b   1.000
_cell.length_c   1.000
_cell.angle_alpha   90.00
_cell.angle_beta   90.00
_cell.angle_gamma   90.00
#
_symmetry.space_group_name_H-M   'P 1'
#
loop_
_entity.id
_entity.type
_entity.pdbx_description
1 polymer ?
#
loop_
_entity_poly.entity_id
_entity_poly.type
_entity_poly.pdbx_seq_one_letter_code
_entity_poly.pdbx_strand_id
1 'polypeptide(L)'
;MDGWMDGWMDGWMDGWMDGWMDGWMGGWVDGWMDGWMDDWLDGWMDGWMDEWMDGWMDGWIDGRMDRWIDDWMNGWIDGSIDEWIDR
;
A
#
# COMPACT_ATOMS: atom_id res chain seq x y z
N MET A 1 60.62 -16.45 -14.90
CA MET A 1 59.79 -15.35 -15.44
C MET A 1 58.31 -15.65 -15.28
N ASP A 2 57.97 -16.86 -14.83
CA ASP A 2 56.63 -17.42 -14.89
C ASP A 2 55.77 -17.01 -13.69
N GLY A 3 56.36 -16.96 -12.48
CA GLY A 3 55.61 -16.58 -11.26
C GLY A 3 55.11 -15.13 -11.18
N TRP A 4 55.60 -14.22 -12.04
CA TRP A 4 55.06 -12.84 -12.14
C TRP A 4 53.82 -12.77 -13.04
N MET A 5 53.74 -13.63 -14.07
CA MET A 5 52.54 -13.73 -14.92
C MET A 5 51.43 -14.47 -14.18
N ASP A 6 51.77 -15.55 -13.46
CA ASP A 6 50.82 -16.33 -12.69
C ASP A 6 50.16 -15.49 -11.58
N GLY A 7 50.96 -14.78 -10.77
CA GLY A 7 50.41 -13.93 -9.70
C GLY A 7 49.61 -12.72 -10.19
N TRP A 8 49.85 -12.24 -11.42
CA TRP A 8 49.08 -11.15 -12.01
C TRP A 8 47.77 -11.65 -12.61
N MET A 9 47.76 -12.85 -13.21
CA MET A 9 46.53 -13.51 -13.66
C MET A 9 45.63 -13.86 -12.49
N ASP A 10 46.18 -14.49 -11.44
CA ASP A 10 45.41 -14.91 -10.26
C ASP A 10 44.77 -13.72 -9.55
N GLY A 11 45.55 -12.66 -9.28
CA GLY A 11 45.02 -11.46 -8.60
C GLY A 11 43.99 -10.70 -9.42
N TRP A 12 44.07 -10.75 -10.75
CA TRP A 12 43.07 -10.12 -11.63
C TRP A 12 41.80 -10.97 -11.73
N MET A 13 41.94 -12.29 -11.76
CA MET A 13 40.81 -13.22 -11.77
C MET A 13 40.03 -13.16 -10.46
N ASP A 14 40.72 -13.22 -9.31
CA ASP A 14 40.12 -13.16 -7.99
C ASP A 14 39.42 -11.82 -7.75
N GLY A 15 40.09 -10.69 -8.04
CA GLY A 15 39.49 -9.36 -7.83
C GLY A 15 38.30 -9.08 -8.74
N TRP A 16 38.29 -9.63 -9.97
CA TRP A 16 37.16 -9.50 -10.87
C TRP A 16 36.00 -10.42 -10.46
N MET A 17 36.30 -11.64 -10.02
CA MET A 17 35.30 -12.62 -9.61
C MET A 17 34.63 -12.20 -8.31
N ASP A 18 35.38 -11.72 -7.32
CA ASP A 18 34.86 -11.21 -6.04
C ASP A 18 34.04 -9.92 -6.26
N GLY A 19 34.57 -8.96 -7.03
CA GLY A 19 33.86 -7.70 -7.29
C GLY A 19 32.56 -7.90 -8.07
N TRP A 20 32.53 -8.89 -8.98
CA TRP A 20 31.33 -9.22 -9.74
C TRP A 20 30.33 -10.04 -8.92
N MET A 21 30.80 -10.99 -8.09
CA MET A 21 29.95 -11.71 -7.15
C MET A 21 29.33 -10.76 -6.13
N ASP A 22 30.11 -9.92 -5.45
CA ASP A 22 29.59 -9.04 -4.40
C ASP A 22 28.66 -7.97 -4.98
N GLY A 23 29.05 -7.35 -6.11
CA GLY A 23 28.26 -6.29 -6.72
C GLY A 23 26.95 -6.80 -7.33
N TRP A 24 26.99 -7.96 -7.98
CA TRP A 24 25.80 -8.53 -8.62
C TRP A 24 24.94 -9.28 -7.61
N MET A 25 25.50 -10.08 -6.73
CA MET A 25 24.73 -10.84 -5.75
C MET A 25 24.16 -9.91 -4.67
N GLY A 26 24.95 -8.96 -4.14
CA GLY A 26 24.45 -7.98 -3.16
C GLY A 26 23.43 -7.01 -3.78
N GLY A 27 23.79 -6.34 -4.87
CA GLY A 27 22.91 -5.33 -5.47
C GLY A 27 21.61 -5.88 -6.05
N TRP A 28 21.62 -7.12 -6.56
CA TRP A 28 20.43 -7.74 -7.15
C TRP A 28 19.56 -8.42 -6.08
N VAL A 29 20.15 -9.03 -5.05
CA VAL A 29 19.37 -9.59 -3.93
C VAL A 29 18.77 -8.47 -3.10
N ASP A 30 19.55 -7.45 -2.72
CA ASP A 30 19.06 -6.35 -1.90
C ASP A 30 18.03 -5.52 -2.67
N GLY A 31 18.35 -5.11 -3.90
CA GLY A 31 17.44 -4.29 -4.70
C GLY A 31 16.15 -5.00 -5.10
N TRP A 32 16.18 -6.32 -5.30
CA TRP A 32 15.00 -7.10 -5.64
C TRP A 32 14.19 -7.49 -4.40
N MET A 33 14.83 -7.84 -3.27
CA MET A 33 14.11 -8.10 -2.02
C MET A 33 13.48 -6.84 -1.46
N ASP A 34 14.22 -5.73 -1.38
CA ASP A 34 13.72 -4.47 -0.82
C ASP A 34 12.60 -3.90 -1.70
N GLY A 35 12.84 -3.77 -3.01
CA GLY A 35 11.83 -3.22 -3.91
C GLY A 35 10.56 -4.06 -3.97
N TRP A 36 10.68 -5.39 -3.98
CA TRP A 36 9.51 -6.26 -4.06
C TRP A 36 8.79 -6.41 -2.71
N MET A 37 9.50 -6.37 -1.57
CA MET A 37 8.87 -6.33 -0.26
C MET A 37 8.17 -5.00 -0.03
N ASP A 38 8.81 -3.87 -0.31
CA ASP A 38 8.23 -2.54 -0.09
C ASP A 38 7.00 -2.31 -0.99
N ASP A 39 7.11 -2.54 -2.30
CA ASP A 39 5.98 -2.32 -3.22
C ASP A 39 4.80 -3.26 -2.92
N TRP A 40 5.06 -4.49 -2.48
CA TRP A 40 4.01 -5.46 -2.17
C TRP A 40 3.37 -5.20 -0.80
N LEU A 41 4.17 -4.89 0.22
CA LEU A 41 3.66 -4.56 1.55
C LEU A 41 2.90 -3.24 1.52
N ASP A 42 3.46 -2.18 0.96
CA ASP A 42 2.82 -0.86 0.93
C ASP A 42 1.57 -0.92 0.05
N GLY A 43 1.66 -1.46 -1.17
CA GLY A 43 0.51 -1.51 -2.07
C GLY A 43 -0.65 -2.38 -1.56
N TRP A 44 -0.35 -3.49 -0.89
CA TRP A 44 -1.40 -4.34 -0.31
C TRP A 44 -1.97 -3.77 0.98
N MET A 45 -1.12 -3.20 1.84
CA MET A 45 -1.55 -2.66 3.13
C MET A 45 -2.33 -1.36 2.95
N ASP A 46 -1.86 -0.45 2.09
CA ASP A 46 -2.57 0.81 1.80
C ASP A 46 -3.88 0.54 1.06
N GLY A 47 -3.86 -0.26 -0.01
CA GLY A 47 -5.07 -0.54 -0.79
C GLY A 47 -6.16 -1.24 0.02
N TRP A 48 -5.79 -2.22 0.84
CA TRP A 48 -6.76 -2.93 1.67
C TRP A 48 -7.26 -2.09 2.85
N MET A 49 -6.38 -1.28 3.45
CA MET A 49 -6.73 -0.44 4.58
C MET A 49 -7.60 0.74 4.17
N ASP A 50 -7.33 1.36 3.01
CA ASP A 50 -8.13 2.45 2.45
C ASP A 50 -9.51 1.97 2.00
N GLU A 51 -9.61 0.90 1.19
CA GLU A 51 -10.93 0.40 0.73
C GLU A 51 -11.80 -0.10 1.88
N TRP A 52 -11.18 -0.68 2.93
CA TRP A 52 -11.92 -1.15 4.09
C TRP A 52 -12.31 -0.01 5.03
N MET A 53 -11.42 0.95 5.30
CA MET A 53 -11.77 2.10 6.13
C MET A 53 -12.80 2.99 5.44
N ASP A 54 -12.58 3.38 4.18
CA ASP A 54 -13.47 4.29 3.46
C ASP A 54 -14.82 3.62 3.20
N GLY A 55 -14.83 2.38 2.70
CA GLY A 55 -16.07 1.67 2.43
C GLY A 55 -16.92 1.39 3.67
N TRP A 56 -16.28 1.15 4.82
CA TRP A 56 -16.97 0.91 6.08
C TRP A 56 -17.37 2.21 6.79
N MET A 57 -16.50 3.23 6.82
CA MET A 57 -16.84 4.53 7.40
C MET A 57 -17.95 5.20 6.60
N ASP A 58 -17.80 5.35 5.29
CA ASP A 58 -18.80 6.03 4.46
C ASP A 58 -20.12 5.26 4.48
N GLY A 59 -20.08 3.94 4.25
CA GLY A 59 -21.29 3.12 4.22
C GLY A 59 -22.07 3.10 5.54
N TRP A 60 -21.36 3.17 6.68
CA TRP A 60 -21.98 3.07 8.00
C TRP A 60 -22.34 4.43 8.60
N ILE A 61 -21.53 5.46 8.35
CA ILE A 61 -21.77 6.82 8.83
C ILE A 61 -22.78 7.52 7.92
N ASP A 62 -22.57 7.56 6.60
CA ASP A 62 -23.51 8.21 5.67
C ASP A 62 -24.83 7.48 5.66
N GLY A 63 -24.82 6.14 5.51
CA GLY A 63 -26.06 5.36 5.49
C GLY A 63 -26.87 5.41 6.79
N ARG A 64 -26.28 5.82 7.91
CA ARG A 64 -26.97 6.01 9.19
C ARG A 64 -27.38 7.46 9.42
N MET A 65 -26.54 8.43 9.03
CA MET A 65 -26.87 9.84 9.11
C MET A 65 -27.97 10.20 8.12
N ASP A 66 -27.91 9.69 6.88
CA ASP A 66 -28.92 9.92 5.85
C ASP A 66 -30.28 9.40 6.30
N ARG A 67 -30.38 8.14 6.78
CA ARG A 67 -31.65 7.62 7.29
C ARG A 67 -32.19 8.42 8.48
N TRP A 68 -31.31 8.87 9.38
CA TRP A 68 -31.75 9.64 10.53
C TRP A 68 -32.25 11.03 10.15
N ILE A 69 -31.58 11.69 9.21
CA ILE A 69 -31.98 12.99 8.67
C ILE A 69 -33.28 12.84 7.87
N ASP A 70 -33.37 11.83 7.01
CA ASP A 70 -34.55 11.55 6.19
C ASP A 70 -35.77 11.22 7.06
N ASP A 71 -35.64 10.30 8.02
CA ASP A 71 -36.75 9.91 8.89
C ASP A 71 -37.20 11.07 9.80
N TRP A 72 -36.25 11.85 10.31
CA TRP A 72 -36.56 13.02 11.14
C TRP A 72 -37.21 14.13 10.33
N MET A 73 -36.68 14.48 9.15
CA MET A 73 -37.25 15.50 8.28
C MET A 73 -38.63 15.09 7.78
N ASN A 74 -38.79 13.85 7.30
CA ASN A 74 -40.08 13.36 6.81
C ASN A 74 -41.12 13.29 7.93
N GLY A 75 -40.76 12.77 9.11
CA GLY A 75 -41.68 12.70 10.24
C GLY A 75 -42.09 14.09 10.77
N TRP A 76 -41.18 15.06 10.75
CA TRP A 76 -41.47 16.43 11.15
C TRP A 76 -42.32 17.15 10.11
N ILE A 77 -42.03 16.99 8.82
CA ILE A 77 -42.80 17.58 7.72
C ILE A 77 -44.21 16.98 7.67
N ASP A 78 -44.34 15.66 7.71
CA ASP A 78 -45.64 14.98 7.68
C ASP A 78 -46.48 15.35 8.91
N GLY A 79 -45.90 15.29 10.11
CA GLY A 79 -46.63 15.67 11.33
C GLY A 79 -47.03 17.14 11.37
N SER A 80 -46.19 18.03 10.83
CA SER A 80 -46.51 19.47 10.76
C SER A 80 -47.59 19.78 9.74
N ILE A 81 -47.59 19.07 8.60
CA ILE A 81 -48.58 19.24 7.54
C ILE A 81 -49.94 18.67 7.98
N ASP A 82 -49.94 17.48 8.59
CA ASP A 82 -51.16 16.85 9.10
C ASP A 82 -51.84 17.72 10.17
N GLU A 83 -51.08 18.28 11.11
CA GLU A 83 -51.61 19.17 12.15
C GLU A 83 -52.10 20.52 11.59
N TRP A 84 -51.57 20.96 10.45
CA TRP A 84 -52.01 22.19 9.77
C TRP A 84 -53.26 21.96 8.91
N ILE A 85 -53.45 20.77 8.35
CA ILE A 85 -54.62 20.37 7.58
C ILE A 85 -55.81 20.05 8.50
N ASP A 86 -55.56 19.50 9.69
CA ASP A 86 -56.58 19.17 10.70
C ASP A 86 -57.08 20.40 11.51
N ARG A 87 -56.59 21.61 11.21
CA ARG A 87 -56.93 22.87 11.88
C ARG A 87 -57.74 23.82 10.99
#